data_AF-M7NQU5-F1
#
_entry.id   AF-M7NQU5-F1
#
_cell.length_a   1.000
_cell.length_b   1.000
_cell.length_c   1.000
_cell.angle_alpha   90.00
_cell.angle_beta   90.00
_cell.angle_gamma   90.00
#
_symmetry.space_group_name_H-M   'P 1'
#
loop_
_entity.id
_entity.type
_entity.pdbx_description
1 polymer ?
#
loop_
_entity_poly.entity_id
_entity_poly.type
_entity_poly.pdbx_seq_one_letter_code
_entity_poly.pdbx_strand_id
1 'polypeptide(L)'
;MKSKSLPRLLAGFLRQFPSIKNNNSLNQDVLNPFKPIKNKITGRWKNPIYSLRQQAVLLKQAHIFGYEKFLPLKSSVIKRMRGISRWKGTKGERMRKGKAVRRIRELEMQPLRIEAWKAEKKKRSEKDIFL
;
A
#
# COMPACT_ATOMS: atom_id res chain seq x y z
N MET A 1 8.50 39.31 -20.86
CA MET A 1 7.86 38.04 -20.47
C MET A 1 6.39 38.32 -20.22
N LYS A 2 5.46 37.74 -21.00
CA LYS A 2 4.02 38.04 -20.84
C LYS A 2 3.61 37.68 -19.41
N SER A 3 3.26 38.69 -18.60
CA SER A 3 2.74 38.53 -17.25
C SER A 3 1.38 37.85 -17.34
N LYS A 4 1.38 36.51 -17.43
CA LYS A 4 0.14 35.74 -17.37
C LYS A 4 -0.52 36.10 -16.04
N SER A 5 -1.71 36.68 -16.10
CA SER A 5 -2.48 37.02 -14.91
C SER A 5 -2.68 35.75 -14.08
N LEU A 6 -2.57 35.90 -12.76
CA LEU A 6 -2.78 34.80 -11.83
C LEU A 6 -4.20 34.24 -12.01
N PRO A 7 -4.38 32.92 -12.08
CA PRO A 7 -5.70 32.32 -12.14
C PRO A 7 -6.54 32.74 -10.93
N ARG A 8 -7.84 33.02 -11.15
CA ARG A 8 -8.76 33.53 -10.12
C ARG A 8 -8.73 32.72 -8.82
N LEU A 9 -8.63 31.39 -8.93
CA LEU A 9 -8.58 30.48 -7.79
C LEU A 9 -7.31 30.66 -6.97
N LEU A 10 -6.14 30.65 -7.62
CA LEU A 10 -4.84 30.85 -6.98
C LEU A 10 -4.71 32.26 -6.39
N ALA A 11 -5.14 33.29 -7.13
CA ALA A 11 -5.16 34.67 -6.65
C ALA A 11 -6.06 34.82 -5.41
N GLY A 12 -7.26 34.24 -5.45
CA GLY A 12 -8.19 34.24 -4.31
C GLY A 12 -7.62 33.52 -3.10
N PHE A 13 -6.95 32.38 -3.32
CA PHE A 13 -6.28 31.63 -2.25
C PHE A 13 -5.17 32.45 -1.59
N LEU A 14 -4.24 33.02 -2.37
CA LEU A 14 -3.13 33.81 -1.85
C LEU A 14 -3.61 35.07 -1.13
N ARG A 15 -4.72 35.67 -1.60
CA ARG A 15 -5.36 36.80 -0.92
C ARG A 15 -5.98 36.42 0.42
N GLN A 16 -6.65 35.27 0.48
CA GLN A 16 -7.31 34.80 1.70
C GLN A 16 -6.31 34.22 2.71
N PHE A 17 -5.21 33.66 2.22
CA PHE A 17 -4.21 32.95 3.01
C PHE A 17 -2.78 33.39 2.66
N PRO A 18 -2.33 34.57 3.14
CA PRO A 18 -1.06 35.16 2.73
C PRO A 18 0.18 34.50 3.36
N SER A 19 0.06 33.86 4.53
CA SER A 19 1.17 33.20 5.23
C SER A 19 0.68 32.02 6.07
N ILE A 20 0.52 30.85 5.43
CA ILE A 20 0.18 29.63 6.15
C ILE A 20 1.47 28.94 6.58
N LYS A 21 1.77 28.96 7.89
CA LYS A 21 2.84 28.12 8.45
C LYS A 21 2.33 26.68 8.56
N ASN A 22 3.17 25.71 8.19
CA ASN A 22 2.84 24.27 8.09
C ASN A 22 2.59 23.56 9.44
N ASN A 23 2.36 24.30 10.53
CA ASN A 23 2.34 23.76 11.88
C ASN A 23 0.90 23.53 12.34
N ASN A 24 0.54 22.27 12.54
CA ASN A 24 -0.74 21.83 13.09
C ASN A 24 -0.86 22.04 14.62
N SER A 25 -0.07 22.93 15.23
CA SER A 25 -0.14 23.22 16.66
C SER A 25 -1.10 24.38 16.90
N LEU A 26 -2.01 24.18 17.84
CA LEU A 26 -3.14 25.03 18.24
C LEU A 26 -2.75 26.44 18.75
N ASN A 27 -2.15 27.26 17.90
CA ASN A 27 -2.14 28.72 18.06
C ASN A 27 -3.07 29.30 16.98
N GLN A 28 -4.03 30.12 17.40
CA GLN A 28 -5.38 30.15 16.84
C GLN A 28 -5.60 30.68 15.42
N ASP A 29 -4.64 31.27 14.71
CA ASP A 29 -5.07 32.15 13.59
C ASP A 29 -4.89 31.62 12.17
N VAL A 30 -4.25 30.47 11.92
CA VAL A 30 -4.21 29.93 10.54
C VAL A 30 -4.26 28.40 10.51
N LEU A 31 -5.48 27.83 10.52
CA LEU A 31 -5.71 26.41 10.26
C LEU A 31 -5.38 26.06 8.80
N ASN A 32 -4.75 24.91 8.57
CA ASN A 32 -4.44 24.45 7.21
C ASN A 32 -5.75 24.21 6.42
N PRO A 33 -6.02 24.99 5.35
CA PRO A 33 -7.27 24.92 4.61
C PRO A 33 -7.43 23.65 3.77
N PHE A 34 -6.37 22.85 3.62
CA PHE A 34 -6.36 21.60 2.86
C PHE A 34 -6.64 20.37 3.72
N LYS A 35 -6.55 20.48 5.06
CA LYS A 35 -6.78 19.36 5.97
C LYS A 35 -8.17 19.43 6.61
N PRO A 36 -8.80 18.29 6.90
CA PRO A 36 -10.01 18.27 7.70
C PRO A 36 -9.72 18.73 9.13
N ILE A 37 -10.67 19.43 9.73
CA ILE A 37 -10.54 20.02 11.07
C ILE A 37 -11.52 19.31 12.00
N LYS A 38 -11.05 18.80 13.14
CA LYS A 38 -11.92 18.22 14.17
C LYS A 38 -12.52 19.33 15.02
N ASN A 39 -13.84 19.38 15.12
CA ASN A 39 -14.52 20.30 16.04
C ASN A 39 -14.28 19.83 17.49
N LYS A 40 -13.74 20.72 18.33
CA LYS A 40 -13.40 20.40 19.73
C LYS A 40 -14.62 20.07 20.58
N ILE A 41 -15.75 20.72 20.33
CA ILE A 41 -16.98 20.58 21.14
C ILE A 41 -17.76 19.35 20.72
N THR A 42 -18.03 19.20 19.42
CA THR A 42 -18.86 18.11 18.91
C THR A 42 -18.08 16.83 18.59
N GLY A 43 -16.75 16.90 18.54
CA GLY A 43 -15.88 15.79 18.16
C GLY A 43 -15.95 15.39 16.67
N ARG A 44 -16.85 15.99 15.89
CA ARG A 44 -17.05 15.69 14.46
C ARG A 44 -15.96 16.31 13.60
N TRP A 45 -15.60 15.61 12.52
CA TRP A 45 -14.67 16.13 11.52
C TRP A 45 -15.40 17.02 10.52
N LYS A 46 -14.93 18.25 10.35
CA LYS A 46 -15.33 19.14 9.27
C LYS A 46 -14.46 18.87 8.05
N ASN A 47 -15.10 18.87 6.88
CA ASN A 47 -14.39 18.81 5.60
C ASN A 47 -13.37 19.94 5.47
N PRO A 48 -12.28 19.75 4.71
CA PRO A 48 -11.35 20.82 4.41
C PRO A 48 -12.05 21.98 3.69
N ILE A 49 -11.52 23.20 3.85
CA ILE A 49 -12.09 24.42 3.23
C ILE A 49 -12.05 24.30 1.71
N TYR A 50 -10.94 23.79 1.16
CA TYR A 50 -10.84 23.42 -0.25
C TYR A 50 -10.95 21.90 -0.40
N SER A 51 -11.79 21.44 -1.33
CA SER A 51 -11.90 20.01 -1.66
C SER A 51 -10.62 19.48 -2.31
N LEU A 52 -10.38 18.16 -2.26
CA LEU A 52 -9.20 17.54 -2.89
C LEU A 52 -9.02 17.92 -4.37
N ARG A 53 -10.13 18.07 -5.11
CA ARG A 53 -10.11 18.56 -6.50
C ARG A 53 -9.57 19.99 -6.59
N GLN A 54 -10.08 20.91 -5.77
CA GLN A 54 -9.62 22.30 -5.75
C GLN A 54 -8.17 22.41 -5.29
N GLN A 55 -7.76 21.60 -4.31
CA GLN A 55 -6.37 21.50 -3.86
C GLN A 55 -5.45 21.09 -5.02
N ALA A 56 -5.82 20.07 -5.81
CA ALA A 56 -5.06 19.65 -6.98
C ALA A 56 -4.96 20.75 -8.05
N VAL A 57 -6.03 21.51 -8.27
CA VAL A 57 -6.01 22.66 -9.19
C VAL A 57 -5.08 23.75 -8.67
N LEU A 58 -5.15 24.10 -7.38
CA LEU A 58 -4.27 25.08 -6.74
C LEU A 58 -2.80 24.66 -6.85
N LEU A 59 -2.47 23.39 -6.59
CA LEU A 59 -1.10 22.88 -6.71
C LEU A 59 -0.60 22.95 -8.15
N LYS A 60 -1.42 22.55 -9.13
CA LYS A 60 -1.06 22.63 -10.55
C LYS A 60 -0.81 24.08 -10.97
N GLN A 61 -1.68 25.01 -10.56
CA GLN A 61 -1.50 26.43 -10.83
C GLN A 61 -0.26 26.99 -10.13
N ALA A 62 -0.08 26.69 -8.85
CA ALA A 62 1.07 27.15 -8.07
C ALA A 62 2.39 26.63 -8.66
N HIS A 63 2.45 25.40 -9.16
CA HIS A 63 3.61 24.85 -9.86
C HIS A 63 3.91 25.60 -11.16
N ILE A 64 2.89 25.88 -11.98
CA ILE A 64 3.04 26.62 -13.25
C ILE A 64 3.54 28.06 -13.02
N PHE A 65 3.06 28.71 -11.96
CA PHE A 65 3.37 30.12 -11.65
C PHE A 65 4.48 30.31 -10.61
N GLY A 66 5.07 29.24 -10.07
CA GLY A 66 6.18 29.30 -9.09
C GLY A 66 5.79 29.62 -7.65
N TYR A 67 4.51 29.55 -7.28
CA TYR A 67 4.00 29.83 -5.92
C TYR A 67 3.90 28.58 -5.02
N GLU A 68 4.51 27.46 -5.41
CA GLU A 68 4.37 26.18 -4.70
C GLU A 68 4.76 26.26 -3.21
N LYS A 69 5.81 27.03 -2.87
CA LYS A 69 6.30 27.21 -1.50
C LYS A 69 5.31 27.92 -0.56
N PHE A 70 4.35 28.65 -1.12
CA PHE A 70 3.33 29.38 -0.33
C PHE A 70 2.12 28.51 0.02
N LEU A 71 1.99 27.33 -0.60
CA LEU A 71 0.89 26.42 -0.30
C LEU A 71 1.20 25.57 0.93
N PRO A 72 0.19 25.28 1.77
CA PRO A 72 0.32 24.54 3.03
C PRO A 72 0.33 23.02 2.82
N LEU A 73 1.02 22.55 1.78
CA LEU A 73 1.13 21.12 1.49
C LEU A 73 2.60 20.72 1.41
N LYS A 74 2.98 19.69 2.17
CA LYS A 74 4.28 19.07 2.01
C LYS A 74 4.28 18.29 0.69
N SER A 75 5.39 18.34 -0.04
CA SER A 75 5.59 17.48 -1.21
C SER A 75 5.31 16.03 -0.81
N SER A 76 4.38 15.40 -1.51
CA SER A 76 4.06 13.99 -1.27
C SER A 76 5.25 13.17 -1.76
N VAL A 77 6.06 12.65 -0.84
CA VAL A 77 7.09 11.65 -1.18
C VAL A 77 6.34 10.45 -1.75
N ILE A 78 6.48 10.22 -3.05
CA ILE A 78 5.83 9.10 -3.76
C ILE A 78 6.46 7.82 -3.22
N LYS A 79 5.76 7.15 -2.30
CA LYS A 79 6.17 5.83 -1.83
C LYS A 79 5.85 4.82 -2.93
N ARG A 80 6.87 4.11 -3.41
CA ARG A 80 6.68 3.01 -4.37
C ARG A 80 5.76 1.95 -3.76
N MET A 81 4.89 1.37 -4.58
CA MET A 81 4.01 0.28 -4.14
C MET A 81 4.85 -0.89 -3.61
N ARG A 82 4.42 -1.47 -2.47
CA ARG A 82 5.13 -2.61 -1.86
C ARG A 82 5.33 -3.77 -2.83
N GLY A 83 4.38 -4.02 -3.73
CA GLY A 83 4.50 -5.10 -4.72
C GLY A 83 5.67 -4.93 -5.68
N ILE A 84 6.08 -3.69 -5.98
CA ILE A 84 7.25 -3.39 -6.82
C ILE A 84 8.54 -3.70 -6.06
N SER A 85 8.62 -3.29 -4.79
CA SER A 85 9.81 -3.49 -3.97
C SER A 85 9.92 -4.90 -3.40
N ARG A 86 8.78 -5.55 -3.12
CA ARG A 86 8.66 -6.84 -2.43
C ARG A 86 7.52 -7.63 -3.05
N TRP A 87 7.79 -8.18 -4.23
CA TRP A 87 6.87 -9.10 -4.88
C TRP A 87 6.77 -10.41 -4.07
N LYS A 88 5.54 -10.83 -3.76
CA LYS A 88 5.26 -12.01 -2.93
C LYS A 88 5.49 -13.34 -3.67
N GLY A 89 5.42 -13.32 -5.00
CA GLY A 89 5.36 -14.54 -5.82
C GLY A 89 4.03 -15.30 -5.69
N THR A 90 3.83 -16.28 -6.55
CA THR A 90 2.62 -17.13 -6.56
C THR A 90 2.68 -18.17 -5.44
N LYS A 91 1.53 -18.78 -5.08
CA LYS A 91 1.51 -19.87 -4.09
C LYS A 91 2.35 -21.07 -4.53
N GLY A 92 2.35 -21.38 -5.84
CA GLY A 92 3.11 -22.47 -6.43
C GLY A 92 4.62 -22.29 -6.28
N GLU A 93 5.13 -21.09 -6.58
CA GLU A 93 6.55 -20.75 -6.40
C GLU A 93 6.99 -20.89 -4.93
N ARG A 94 6.20 -20.35 -4.01
CA ARG A 94 6.53 -20.40 -2.57
C ARG A 94 6.58 -21.82 -2.02
N MET A 95 5.70 -22.70 -2.48
CA MET A 95 5.62 -24.09 -2.02
C MET A 95 6.52 -25.05 -2.80
N ARG A 96 7.17 -24.62 -3.89
CA ARG A 96 7.92 -25.48 -4.80
C ARG A 96 9.04 -26.25 -4.08
N LYS A 97 9.83 -25.56 -3.26
CA LYS A 97 10.92 -26.18 -2.47
C LYS A 97 10.39 -27.25 -1.51
N GLY A 98 9.32 -26.94 -0.79
CA GLY A 98 8.68 -27.90 0.13
C GLY A 98 8.11 -29.13 -0.58
N LYS A 99 7.52 -28.95 -1.77
CA LYS A 99 7.05 -30.08 -2.59
C LYS A 99 8.20 -30.96 -3.10
N ALA A 100 9.33 -30.37 -3.49
CA ALA A 100 10.49 -31.11 -3.96
C ALA A 100 11.10 -31.99 -2.85
N VAL A 101 11.29 -31.43 -1.65
CA VAL A 101 11.81 -32.19 -0.49
C VAL A 101 10.91 -33.36 -0.13
N ARG A 102 9.58 -33.16 -0.12
CA ARG A 102 8.62 -34.25 0.11
C ARG A 102 8.75 -35.36 -0.92
N ARG A 103 8.94 -34.99 -2.19
CA ARG A 103 9.12 -35.95 -3.28
C ARG A 103 10.39 -36.78 -3.10
N ILE A 104 11.51 -36.15 -2.76
CA ILE A 104 12.79 -36.84 -2.53
C ILE A 104 12.66 -37.86 -1.40
N ARG A 105 12.13 -37.42 -0.24
CA ARG A 105 11.91 -38.30 0.91
C ARG A 105 11.02 -39.49 0.57
N GLU A 106 9.98 -39.27 -0.24
CA GLU A 106 9.07 -40.35 -0.63
C GLU A 106 9.76 -41.37 -1.54
N LEU A 107 10.62 -40.92 -2.45
CA LEU A 107 11.42 -41.81 -3.32
C LEU A 107 12.43 -42.64 -2.52
N GLU A 108 13.07 -42.06 -1.51
CA GLU A 108 13.99 -42.79 -0.62
C GLU A 108 13.28 -43.90 0.17
N MET A 109 12.06 -43.62 0.65
CA MET A 109 11.26 -44.59 1.41
C MET A 109 10.53 -45.62 0.52
N GLN A 110 10.42 -45.36 -0.78
CA GLN A 110 9.68 -46.18 -1.73
C GLN A 110 10.16 -47.64 -1.80
N PRO A 111 11.46 -47.96 -1.95
CA PRO A 111 11.92 -49.36 -2.05
C PRO A 111 11.56 -50.18 -0.80
N LEU A 112 11.77 -49.61 0.39
CA LEU A 112 11.43 -50.26 1.67
C LEU A 112 9.92 -50.57 1.76
N ARG A 113 9.07 -49.63 1.33
CA ARG A 113 7.62 -49.85 1.31
C ARG A 113 7.20 -50.93 0.31
N ILE A 114 7.86 -51.00 -0.85
CA ILE A 114 7.61 -52.04 -1.86
C ILE A 114 7.98 -53.42 -1.31
N GLU A 115 9.14 -53.54 -0.65
CA GLU A 115 9.58 -54.79 -0.04
C GLU A 115 8.62 -55.27 1.05
N ALA A 116 8.24 -54.37 1.97
CA ALA A 116 7.27 -54.68 3.02
C ALA A 116 5.93 -55.16 2.44
N TRP A 117 5.42 -54.47 1.42
CA TRP A 117 4.17 -54.84 0.75
C TRP A 117 4.26 -56.21 0.04
N LYS A 118 5.37 -56.48 -0.66
CA LYS A 118 5.60 -57.78 -1.31
C LYS A 118 5.67 -58.92 -0.29
N ALA A 119 6.36 -58.70 0.84
CA ALA A 119 6.46 -59.68 1.92
C ALA A 119 5.09 -59.99 2.54
N GLU A 120 4.28 -58.96 2.79
CA GLU A 120 2.90 -59.12 3.28
C GLU A 120 2.03 -59.89 2.28
N LYS A 121 2.12 -59.57 0.98
CA LYS A 121 1.40 -60.28 -0.07
C LYS A 121 1.77 -61.76 -0.12
N LYS A 122 3.05 -62.09 -0.02
CA LYS A 122 3.53 -63.48 0.03
C LYS A 122 2.97 -64.25 1.23
N LYS A 123 2.99 -63.63 2.42
CA LYS A 123 2.40 -64.22 3.64
C LYS A 123 0.89 -64.48 3.50
N ARG A 124 0.15 -63.60 2.82
CA ARG A 124 -1.28 -63.83 2.55
C ARG A 124 -1.49 -65.02 1.62
N SER A 125 -0.78 -65.10 0.49
CA SER A 125 -0.91 -66.24 -0.42
C SER A 125 -0.55 -67.57 0.22
N GLU A 126 0.45 -67.61 1.11
CA GLU A 126 0.79 -68.84 1.85
C GLU A 126 -0.34 -69.28 2.77
N LYS A 127 -1.00 -68.35 3.48
CA LYS A 127 -2.15 -68.67 4.33
C LYS A 127 -3.36 -69.19 3.56
N ASP A 128 -3.58 -68.66 2.35
CA ASP A 128 -4.70 -69.08 1.49
C ASP A 128 -4.47 -70.47 0.86
N ILE A 129 -3.24 -71.00 0.85
CA ILE A 129 -2.91 -72.35 0.35
C ILE A 129 -3.15 -73.43 1.42
N PHE A 130 -3.16 -73.08 2.70
CA PHE A 130 -3.31 -73.99 3.84
C PHE A 130 -4.73 -73.97 4.46
N LEU A 131 -5.72 -73.42 3.75
CA LEU A 131 -7.16 -73.46 4.04
C LEU A 131 -7.88 -74.21 2.92
#